data_AF-A0A0D2LWW8-F1
#
_entry.id   AF-A0A0D2LWW8-F1
#
_cell.length_a   1.000
_cell.length_b   1.000
_cell.length_c   1.000
_cell.angle_alpha   90.00
_cell.angle_beta   90.00
_cell.angle_gamma   90.00
#
_symmetry.space_group_name_H-M   'P 1'
#
loop_
_entity.id
_entity.type
_entity.pdbx_description
1 polymer ?
#
loop_
_entity_poly.entity_id
_entity_poly.type
_entity_poly.pdbx_seq_one_letter_code
_entity_poly.pdbx_strand_id
1 'polypeptide(L)'
;ADVAKISPHILNAEKFALHLGTFFVSKYAHISKAFVTVEQLRWTRIQIPDNGKFAEHSHVFFRDGDDKRVVKVEVCIPHPRRKLVGKVVAGISDLLVLKSTRSAFENFSRNKFMTLVP
;
A
#
# COMPACT_ATOMS: atom_id res chain seq x y z
N ALA A 1 -10.47 -22.03 1.01
CA ALA A 1 -9.95 -21.55 2.30
C ALA A 1 -9.72 -20.06 2.19
N ASP A 2 -10.34 -19.28 3.05
CA ASP A 2 -10.18 -17.83 3.11
C ASP A 2 -8.80 -17.49 3.67
N VAL A 3 -7.82 -17.20 2.80
CA VAL A 3 -6.44 -16.85 3.21
C VAL A 3 -6.42 -15.70 4.22
N ALA A 4 -7.37 -14.76 4.11
CA ALA A 4 -7.52 -13.65 5.06
C ALA A 4 -7.84 -14.10 6.50
N LYS A 5 -8.59 -15.18 6.69
CA LYS A 5 -8.98 -15.67 8.03
C LYS A 5 -7.86 -16.46 8.73
N ILE A 6 -6.95 -17.04 7.95
CA ILE A 6 -5.92 -17.96 8.46
C ILE A 6 -4.52 -17.35 8.43
N SER A 7 -4.30 -16.29 7.67
CA SER A 7 -2.95 -15.73 7.52
C SER A 7 -2.51 -14.97 8.78
N PRO A 8 -1.34 -15.29 9.34
CA PRO A 8 -0.78 -14.53 10.47
C PRO A 8 -0.22 -13.16 10.05
N HIS A 9 -0.36 -12.79 8.77
CA HIS A 9 0.29 -11.62 8.17
C HIS A 9 -0.69 -10.51 7.82
N ILE A 10 -1.97 -10.61 8.19
CA ILE A 10 -3.02 -9.66 7.76
C ILE A 10 -2.70 -8.19 8.09
N LEU A 11 -1.94 -7.94 9.17
CA LEU A 11 -1.53 -6.59 9.58
C LEU A 11 -0.32 -6.04 8.79
N ASN A 12 0.36 -6.87 8.01
CA ASN A 12 1.48 -6.49 7.17
C ASN A 12 1.14 -6.77 5.70
N ALA A 13 0.77 -5.71 4.97
CA ALA A 13 0.30 -5.80 3.60
C ALA A 13 1.28 -6.54 2.66
N GLU A 14 2.60 -6.34 2.80
CA GLU A 14 3.63 -7.04 2.01
C GLU A 14 3.63 -8.55 2.25
N LYS A 15 3.70 -8.95 3.52
CA LYS A 15 3.72 -10.37 3.88
C LYS A 15 2.39 -11.04 3.53
N PHE A 16 1.27 -10.34 3.72
CA PHE A 16 -0.04 -10.86 3.35
C PHE A 16 -0.16 -11.05 1.83
N ALA A 17 0.24 -10.06 1.04
CA ALA A 17 0.20 -10.15 -0.43
C ALA A 17 1.13 -11.26 -0.96
N LEU A 18 2.32 -11.42 -0.38
CA LEU A 18 3.23 -12.54 -0.68
C LEU A 18 2.61 -13.89 -0.33
N HIS A 19 1.99 -14.01 0.84
CA HIS A 19 1.32 -15.25 1.25
C HIS A 19 0.18 -15.61 0.29
N LEU A 20 -0.62 -14.61 -0.12
CA LEU A 20 -1.72 -14.80 -1.06
C LEU A 20 -1.23 -15.20 -2.45
N GLY A 21 -0.20 -14.52 -2.99
CA GLY A 21 0.40 -14.87 -4.27
C GLY A 21 1.04 -16.27 -4.25
N THR A 22 1.72 -16.62 -3.16
CA THR A 22 2.33 -17.94 -2.96
C THR A 22 1.27 -19.04 -2.88
N PHE A 23 0.16 -18.78 -2.18
CA PHE A 23 -0.95 -19.72 -2.08
C PHE A 23 -1.51 -20.09 -3.46
N PHE A 24 -1.79 -19.11 -4.32
CA PHE A 24 -2.35 -19.38 -5.65
C PHE A 24 -1.40 -20.17 -6.55
N VAL A 25 -0.14 -19.74 -6.62
CA VAL A 25 0.88 -20.37 -7.46
C VAL A 25 1.23 -21.79 -6.97
N SER A 26 1.18 -22.03 -5.66
CA SER A 26 1.50 -23.37 -5.10
C SER A 26 0.32 -24.33 -5.12
N LYS A 27 -0.92 -23.83 -5.04
CA LYS A 27 -2.12 -24.68 -4.96
C LYS A 27 -2.55 -25.23 -6.33
N TYR A 28 -2.35 -24.47 -7.40
CA TYR A 28 -2.84 -24.82 -8.72
C TYR A 28 -1.69 -24.98 -9.71
N ALA A 29 -1.43 -26.20 -10.15
CA ALA A 29 -0.28 -26.53 -11.01
C ALA A 29 -0.26 -25.81 -12.37
N HIS A 30 -1.42 -25.35 -12.86
CA HIS A 30 -1.53 -24.61 -14.13
C HIS A 30 -1.25 -23.11 -13.97
N ILE A 31 -1.13 -22.58 -12.74
CA ILE A 31 -0.85 -21.17 -12.48
C ILE A 31 0.66 -20.99 -12.31
N SER A 32 1.28 -20.23 -13.21
CA SER A 32 2.73 -19.96 -13.20
C SER A 32 3.10 -18.62 -12.55
N LYS A 33 2.14 -17.68 -12.47
CA LYS A 33 2.32 -16.34 -11.94
C LYS A 33 1.03 -15.81 -11.30
N ALA A 34 1.18 -15.08 -10.19
CA ALA A 34 0.11 -14.34 -9.53
C ALA A 34 0.52 -12.88 -9.33
N PHE A 35 -0.42 -11.98 -9.60
CA PHE A 35 -0.30 -10.55 -9.31
C PHE A 35 -1.30 -10.19 -8.23
N VAL A 36 -0.82 -9.60 -7.14
CA VAL A 36 -1.63 -9.23 -5.99
C VAL A 36 -1.43 -7.74 -5.71
N THR A 37 -2.51 -6.98 -5.69
CA THR A 37 -2.50 -5.59 -5.23
C THR A 37 -3.31 -5.49 -3.96
N VAL A 38 -2.71 -4.93 -2.91
CA VAL A 38 -3.36 -4.66 -1.62
C VAL A 38 -3.33 -3.17 -1.37
N GLU A 39 -4.51 -2.61 -1.15
CA GLU A 39 -4.68 -1.24 -0.66
C GLU A 39 -5.06 -1.30 0.81
N GLN A 40 -4.19 -0.77 1.66
CA GLN A 40 -4.44 -0.67 3.09
C GLN A 40 -5.01 0.71 3.40
N LEU A 41 -6.27 0.71 3.83
CA LEU A 41 -6.97 1.88 4.35
C LEU A 41 -6.54 2.13 5.80
N ARG A 42 -6.50 3.41 6.19
CA ARG A 42 -6.17 3.82 7.55
C ARG A 42 -7.40 3.83 8.44
N TRP A 43 -7.30 3.16 9.58
CA TRP A 43 -8.31 3.19 10.62
C TRP A 43 -7.63 3.54 11.93
N THR A 44 -7.92 4.73 12.44
CA THR A 44 -7.37 5.23 13.69
C THR A 44 -8.45 5.21 14.75
N ARG A 45 -8.08 4.82 15.98
CA ARG A 45 -9.01 4.76 17.11
C ARG A 45 -9.37 6.18 17.55
N ILE A 46 -10.64 6.40 17.86
CA ILE A 46 -11.07 7.68 18.43
C ILE A 46 -10.49 7.82 19.85
N GLN A 47 -9.98 9.00 20.17
CA GLN A 47 -9.52 9.36 21.50
C GLN A 47 -10.70 9.86 22.33
N ILE A 48 -10.92 9.28 23.51
CA ILE A 48 -11.95 9.70 24.47
C ILE A 48 -11.31 10.15 25.79
N PRO A 49 -11.90 11.12 26.51
CA PRO A 49 -11.48 11.47 27.85
C PRO A 49 -11.70 10.30 28.83
N ASP A 50 -10.65 9.94 29.58
CA ASP A 50 -10.65 8.97 30.67
C ASP A 50 -9.78 9.49 31.82
N ASN A 51 -10.40 9.77 32.97
CA ASN A 51 -9.71 10.24 34.18
C ASN A 51 -8.71 11.39 33.96
N GLY A 52 -9.07 12.36 33.12
CA GLY A 52 -8.23 13.53 32.82
C GLY A 52 -7.13 13.28 31.78
N LYS A 53 -7.09 12.11 31.15
CA LYS A 53 -6.20 11.77 30.01
C LYS A 53 -7.04 11.39 28.79
N PHE A 54 -6.43 11.38 27.61
CA PHE A 54 -7.03 10.80 26.42
C PHE A 54 -6.63 9.33 26.30
N ALA A 55 -7.62 8.45 26.11
CA ALA A 55 -7.44 7.03 25.89
C ALA A 55 -8.12 6.60 24.58
N GLU A 56 -7.55 5.60 23.92
CA GLU A 56 -8.11 5.05 22.68
C GLU A 56 -9.36 4.21 22.95
N HIS A 57 -10.42 4.46 22.20
CA HIS A 57 -11.62 3.64 22.27
C HIS A 57 -11.36 2.22 21.73
N SER A 58 -11.89 1.21 22.41
CA SER A 58 -11.57 -0.20 22.13
C SER A 58 -12.17 -0.74 20.82
N HIS A 59 -13.20 -0.11 20.28
CA HIS A 59 -13.93 -0.61 19.11
C HIS A 59 -14.53 0.47 18.21
N VAL A 60 -14.09 1.73 18.34
CA VAL A 60 -14.58 2.83 17.48
C VAL A 60 -13.39 3.45 16.75
N PHE A 61 -13.54 3.58 15.43
CA PHE A 61 -12.49 3.98 14.52
C PHE A 61 -13.01 5.01 13.51
N PHE A 62 -12.11 5.84 12.99
CA PHE A 62 -12.40 6.77 11.90
C PHE A 62 -11.28 6.73 10.84
N ARG A 63 -11.55 7.26 9.66
CA ARG A 63 -10.56 7.41 8.57
C ARG A 63 -9.79 8.71 8.81
N ASP A 64 -8.53 8.62 9.23
CA ASP A 64 -7.65 9.76 9.53
C ASP A 64 -6.84 10.22 8.29
N GLY A 65 -7.51 10.31 7.15
CA GLY A 65 -6.89 10.63 5.87
C GLY A 65 -7.31 9.68 4.75
N ASP A 66 -7.22 10.22 3.53
CA ASP A 66 -7.49 9.48 2.30
C ASP A 66 -6.25 8.75 1.76
N ASP A 67 -5.07 9.00 2.34
CA ASP A 67 -3.84 8.32 1.97
C ASP A 67 -3.96 6.82 2.18
N LYS A 68 -3.41 6.06 1.23
CA LYS A 68 -3.46 4.60 1.22
C LYS A 68 -2.05 4.08 1.12
N ARG A 69 -1.75 3.03 1.88
CA ARG A 69 -0.55 2.24 1.65
C ARG A 69 -0.88 1.20 0.59
N VAL A 70 -0.15 1.22 -0.52
CA VAL A 70 -0.36 0.34 -1.66
C VAL A 70 0.80 -0.62 -1.77
N VAL A 71 0.49 -1.90 -1.89
CA VAL A 71 1.47 -2.96 -2.10
C VAL A 71 1.10 -3.75 -3.34
N LYS A 72 2.05 -3.90 -4.26
CA LYS A 72 1.95 -4.72 -5.45
C LYS A 72 2.97 -5.85 -5.34
N VAL A 73 2.49 -7.07 -5.46
CA VAL A 73 3.32 -8.28 -5.40
C VAL A 73 3.13 -9.09 -6.67
N GLU A 74 4.25 -9.48 -7.25
CA GLU A 74 4.32 -10.47 -8.31
C GLU A 74 4.98 -11.74 -7.76
N VAL A 75 4.30 -12.86 -7.81
CA VAL A 75 4.86 -14.17 -7.45
C VAL A 75 4.89 -15.04 -8.69
N CYS A 76 6.04 -15.61 -9.03
CA CYS A 76 6.16 -16.54 -10.14
C CYS A 76 7.11 -17.70 -9.85
N ILE A 77 6.96 -18.79 -10.62
CA ILE A 77 7.93 -19.88 -10.70
C ILE A 77 8.66 -19.74 -12.05
N PRO A 78 9.84 -19.10 -12.09
CA PRO A 78 10.57 -18.94 -13.35
C PRO A 78 11.13 -20.29 -13.82
N HIS A 79 10.81 -20.70 -15.06
CA HIS A 79 11.45 -21.86 -15.69
C HIS A 79 12.95 -21.57 -15.93
N PRO A 80 13.91 -22.47 -15.67
CA PRO A 80 13.83 -23.87 -15.19
C PRO A 80 13.93 -24.01 -13.65
N ARG A 81 13.81 -22.92 -12.89
CA ARG A 81 13.99 -22.90 -11.44
C ARG A 81 12.68 -23.27 -10.74
N ARG A 82 12.67 -24.38 -10.00
CA ARG A 82 11.55 -24.78 -9.10
C ARG A 82 11.42 -23.91 -7.84
N LYS A 83 12.12 -22.78 -7.74
CA LYS A 83 12.05 -21.88 -6.58
C LYS A 83 11.07 -20.76 -6.87
N LEU A 84 10.17 -20.53 -5.92
CA LEU A 84 9.23 -19.42 -5.94
C LEU A 84 10.00 -18.10 -5.85
N VAL A 85 9.70 -17.14 -6.73
CA VAL A 85 10.30 -15.80 -6.70
C VAL A 85 9.19 -14.78 -6.52
N GLY A 86 9.30 -13.98 -5.46
CA GLY A 86 8.42 -12.85 -5.18
C GLY A 86 9.11 -11.52 -5.46
N LYS A 87 8.47 -10.63 -6.20
CA LYS A 87 8.84 -9.21 -6.31
C LYS A 87 7.78 -8.39 -5.58
N VAL A 88 8.23 -7.47 -4.74
CA VAL A 88 7.36 -6.62 -3.94
C VAL A 88 7.68 -5.17 -4.24
N VAL A 89 6.65 -4.39 -4.54
CA VAL A 89 6.71 -2.93 -4.65
C VAL A 89 5.70 -2.37 -3.66
N ALA A 90 6.17 -1.54 -2.74
CA ALA A 90 5.33 -0.85 -1.76
C ALA A 90 5.42 0.66 -1.95
N GLY A 91 4.36 1.36 -1.61
CA GLY A 91 4.30 2.81 -1.69
C GLY A 91 3.11 3.38 -0.95
N ILE A 92 3.00 4.70 -1.02
CA ILE A 92 1.85 5.46 -0.55
C ILE A 92 1.21 6.15 -1.76
N SER A 93 -0.13 6.18 -1.80
CA SER A 93 -0.89 6.95 -2.77
C SER A 93 -1.84 7.91 -2.05
N ASP A 94 -2.32 8.92 -2.77
CA ASP A 94 -3.32 9.88 -2.28
C ASP A 94 -2.87 10.70 -1.05
N LEU A 95 -1.56 10.84 -0.83
CA LEU A 95 -1.02 11.71 0.21
C LEU A 95 -1.07 13.18 -0.25
N LEU A 96 -2.08 13.90 0.22
CA LEU A 96 -2.25 15.33 -0.04
C LEU A 96 -1.39 16.16 0.92
N VAL A 97 -0.47 16.95 0.36
CA VAL A 97 0.34 17.92 1.10
C VAL A 97 0.34 19.26 0.38
N LEU A 98 0.36 20.35 1.15
CA LEU A 98 0.47 21.71 0.62
C LEU A 98 1.54 22.48 1.37
N LYS A 99 2.37 23.20 0.63
CA LYS A 99 3.33 24.18 1.15
C LYS A 99 2.89 25.57 0.71
N SER A 100 2.72 26.49 1.66
CA SER A 100 2.17 27.83 1.39
C SER A 100 3.17 28.84 0.81
N THR A 101 4.48 28.65 1.02
CA THR A 101 5.53 29.56 0.54
C THR A 101 6.86 28.83 0.31
N ARG A 102 7.91 29.53 -0.11
CA ARG A 102 9.26 28.98 -0.38
C ARG A 102 9.24 27.81 -1.39
N SER A 103 8.36 27.88 -2.38
CA SER A 103 8.33 27.00 -3.55
C SER A 103 8.37 27.90 -4.77
N ALA A 104 9.31 27.66 -5.68
CA ALA A 104 9.50 28.47 -6.88
C ALA A 104 9.70 27.55 -8.09
N PHE A 105 9.21 27.97 -9.26
CA PHE A 105 9.40 27.27 -10.52
C PHE A 105 10.01 28.23 -11.54
N GLU A 106 11.33 28.37 -11.45
CA GLU A 106 12.11 29.34 -12.24
C GLU A 106 13.10 28.62 -13.18
N ASN A 107 13.67 29.35 -14.14
CA ASN A 107 14.73 28.85 -15.04
C ASN A 107 14.37 27.63 -15.90
N PHE A 108 13.09 27.45 -16.23
CA PHE A 108 12.64 26.40 -17.14
C PHE A 108 12.90 26.77 -18.61
N SER A 109 13.01 25.74 -19.48
CA SER A 109 13.34 25.93 -20.89
C SER A 109 12.25 26.69 -21.64
N ARG A 110 12.62 27.76 -22.33
CA ARG A 110 11.70 28.58 -23.13
C ARG A 110 11.68 28.11 -24.58
N ASN A 111 10.49 27.87 -25.11
CA ASN A 111 10.28 27.53 -26.52
C ASN A 111 9.01 28.21 -27.05
N LYS A 112 8.75 28.06 -28.36
CA LYS A 112 7.61 28.68 -29.05
C LYS A 112 6.22 28.24 -28.56
N PHE A 113 6.13 27.22 -27.72
CA PHE A 113 4.88 26.70 -27.13
C PHE A 113 4.76 27.02 -25.64
N MET A 114 5.75 27.72 -25.06
CA MET A 114 5.77 28.03 -23.65
C MET A 114 4.88 29.25 -23.35
N THR A 115 3.86 29.05 -22.52
CA THR A 115 2.95 30.10 -22.03
C THR A 115 3.01 30.32 -20.52
N LEU A 116 3.78 29.51 -19.80
CA LEU A 116 3.91 29.62 -18.35
C LEU A 116 4.61 30.92 -17.96
N VAL A 117 4.08 31.65 -16.99
CA VAL A 117 4.74 32.84 -16.45
C VAL A 117 5.66 32.39 -15.29
N PRO A 118 6.89 32.92 -15.18
CA PRO A 118 7.75 32.69 -14.01
C PRO A 118 7.09 33.11 -12.70
#